data_AF-A0A7T7KL75-F1
#
_entry.id   AF-A0A7T7KL75-F1
#
_cell.length_a   1.000
_cell.length_b   1.000
_cell.length_c   1.000
_cell.angle_alpha   90.00
_cell.angle_beta   90.00
_cell.angle_gamma   90.00
#
_symmetry.space_group_name_H-M   'P 1'
#
loop_
_entity.id
_entity.type
_entity.pdbx_description
1 polymer ?
#
loop_
_entity_poly.entity_id
_entity_poly.type
_entity_poly.pdbx_seq_one_letter_code
_entity_poly.pdbx_strand_id
1 'polypeptide(L)' 'MSRSTFYARFQREIGVTPMNYVTGWRMALAKQLLHQKVAKAEIAQRVGYASVSAFNTAFCRHVGMSPGAYQRS' A
#
# COMPACT_ATOMS: atom_id res chain seq x y z
N MET A 1 16.46 -19.23 -6.25
CA MET A 1 17.03 -18.07 -5.50
C MET A 1 16.43 -18.08 -4.10
N SER A 2 17.23 -17.93 -3.04
CA SER A 2 16.68 -17.84 -1.67
C SER A 2 16.06 -16.46 -1.42
N ARG A 3 15.23 -16.35 -0.38
CA ARG A 3 14.61 -15.08 0.03
C ARG A 3 15.65 -13.99 0.31
N SER A 4 16.73 -14.33 1.01
CA SER A 4 17.79 -13.37 1.36
C SER A 4 18.55 -12.89 0.12
N THR A 5 18.87 -13.78 -0.82
CA THR A 5 19.52 -13.38 -2.07
C THR A 5 18.61 -12.47 -2.89
N PHE A 6 17.30 -12.76 -2.97
CA PHE A 6 16.34 -11.90 -3.67
C PHE A 6 16.27 -10.51 -3.03
N TYR A 7 16.14 -10.43 -1.70
CA TYR A 7 16.11 -9.17 -0.98
C TYR A 7 17.34 -8.31 -1.24
N ALA A 8 18.54 -8.89 -1.11
CA ALA A 8 19.80 -8.20 -1.32
C ALA A 8 19.93 -7.67 -2.76
N ARG A 9 19.60 -8.51 -3.75
CA ARG A 9 19.64 -8.09 -5.16
C ARG A 9 18.60 -7.00 -5.44
N PHE A 10 17.36 -7.18 -5.02
CA PHE A 10 16.28 -6.21 -5.27
C PHE A 10 16.63 -4.85 -4.66
N GLN A 11 17.09 -4.81 -3.41
CA GLN A 11 17.46 -3.56 -2.76
C GLN A 11 18.65 -2.89 -3.45
N ARG A 12 19.62 -3.66 -3.95
CA ARG A 12 20.74 -3.11 -4.72
C ARG A 12 20.30 -2.48 -6.04
N GLU A 13 19.39 -3.11 -6.77
CA GLU A 13 18.95 -2.62 -8.08
C GLU A 13 17.89 -1.49 -7.99
N ILE A 14 17.00 -1.56 -7.01
CA ILE A 14 15.83 -0.65 -6.89
C ILE A 14 16.04 0.44 -5.81
N GLY A 15 17.02 0.27 -4.93
CA GLY A 15 17.34 1.23 -3.86
C GLY A 15 16.44 1.15 -2.62
N VAL A 16 15.36 0.36 -2.66
CA VAL A 16 14.45 0.14 -1.52
C VAL A 16 14.20 -1.35 -1.29
N THR A 17 13.77 -1.70 -0.07
CA THR A 17 13.40 -3.08 0.23
C THR A 17 12.16 -3.50 -0.56
N PRO A 18 12.02 -4.80 -0.92
CA PRO A 18 10.83 -5.30 -1.62
C PRO A 18 9.51 -4.95 -0.93
N MET A 19 9.48 -5.02 0.41
CA MET A 19 8.28 -4.71 1.19
C MET A 19 7.91 -3.22 1.14
N ASN A 20 8.91 -2.32 1.17
CA ASN A 20 8.64 -0.89 1.03
C ASN A 20 8.12 -0.57 -0.37
N TYR A 21 8.70 -1.21 -1.40
CA TYR A 21 8.26 -1.06 -2.79
C TYR A 21 6.80 -1.49 -2.96
N VAL A 22 6.44 -2.70 -2.53
CA VAL A 22 5.07 -3.21 -2.63
C VAL A 22 4.10 -2.37 -1.78
N THR A 23 4.51 -1.92 -0.59
CA THR A 23 3.69 -1.03 0.23
C THR A 23 3.40 0.29 -0.50
N GLY A 24 4.43 0.93 -1.08
CA GLY A 24 4.26 2.16 -1.85
C GLY A 24 3.34 1.98 -3.04
N TRP A 25 3.52 0.89 -3.80
CA TRP A 25 2.66 0.58 -4.94
C TRP A 25 1.20 0.37 -4.54
N ARG A 26 0.95 -0.40 -3.46
CA ARG A 26 -0.40 -0.60 -2.90
C ARG A 26 -1.06 0.72 -2.52
N MET A 27 -0.31 1.65 -1.93
CA MET A 27 -0.84 2.96 -1.51
C MET A 27 -1.11 3.88 -2.70
N ALA A 28 -0.27 3.85 -3.75
CA ALA A 28 -0.55 4.57 -4.99
C ALA A 28 -1.87 4.11 -5.63
N LEU A 29 -2.08 2.80 -5.72
CA LEU A 29 -3.34 2.23 -6.21
C LEU A 29 -4.53 2.59 -5.31
N ALA A 30 -4.35 2.52 -3.99
CA ALA A 30 -5.40 2.89 -3.03
C ALA A 30 -5.83 4.35 -3.19
N LYS A 31 -4.88 5.29 -3.38
CA LYS A 31 -5.18 6.70 -3.61
C LYS A 31 -6.04 6.91 -4.86
N GLN A 32 -5.71 6.21 -5.95
CA GLN A 32 -6.50 6.25 -7.19
C GLN A 32 -7.92 5.72 -6.98
N LEU A 33 -8.08 4.59 -6.28
CA LEU A 33 -9.40 4.00 -6.02
C LEU A 33 -10.25 4.87 -5.07
N LEU A 34 -9.62 5.54 -4.10
CA LEU A 34 -10.30 6.50 -3.23
C LEU A 34 -10.85 7.70 -4.01
N HIS A 35 -10.10 8.21 -4.99
CA HIS A 35 -10.57 9.27 -5.89
C HIS A 35 -11.78 8.83 -6.72
N GLN A 36 -11.82 7.56 -7.13
CA GLN A 36 -12.95 6.95 -7.82
C GLN A 36 -14.13 6.61 -6.89
N LYS A 37 -14.06 6.99 -5.61
CA LYS A 37 -15.09 6.74 -4.58
C LYS A 37 -15.45 5.27 -4.40
N VAL A 38 -14.51 4.36 -4.68
CA VAL A 38 -14.68 2.91 -4.44
C VAL A 38 -14.84 2.66 -2.94
N ALA A 39 -15.67 1.67 -2.57
CA ALA A 39 -15.89 1.32 -1.18
C ALA A 39 -14.60 0.83 -0.50
N LYS A 40 -14.30 1.30 0.72
CA LYS A 40 -13.04 0.97 1.43
C LYS A 40 -12.81 -0.53 1.62
N ALA A 41 -13.88 -1.31 1.79
CA ALA A 41 -13.82 -2.77 1.85
C ALA A 41 -13.27 -3.39 0.57
N GLU A 42 -13.75 -2.92 -0.57
CA GLU A 42 -13.28 -3.35 -1.88
C GLU A 42 -11.86 -2.86 -2.15
N ILE A 43 -11.52 -1.62 -1.77
CA ILE A 43 -10.14 -1.10 -1.88
C ILE A 43 -9.17 -2.00 -1.10
N ALA A 44 -9.50 -2.35 0.15
CA ALA A 44 -8.65 -3.19 0.99
C ALA A 44 -8.35 -4.54 0.32
N GLN A 45 -9.37 -5.20 -0.25
CA GLN A 45 -9.19 -6.45 -0.99
C GLN A 45 -8.34 -6.24 -2.26
N ARG A 46 -8.65 -5.24 -3.08
CA ARG A 46 -7.94 -4.95 -4.34
C ARG A 46 -6.44 -4.65 -4.12
N VAL A 47 -6.10 -3.99 -3.01
CA VAL A 47 -4.71 -3.65 -2.67
C VAL A 47 -4.04 -4.68 -1.75
N GLY A 48 -4.68 -5.83 -1.52
CA GLY A 48 -4.08 -6.99 -0.86
C GLY A 48 -3.99 -6.91 0.66
N TYR A 49 -4.96 -6.29 1.33
CA TYR A 49 -5.13 -6.31 2.78
C TYR A 49 -6.33 -7.17 3.17
N ALA A 50 -6.13 -8.01 4.20
CA ALA A 50 -7.14 -8.94 4.69
C ALA A 50 -8.36 -8.26 5.35
N SER A 51 -8.23 -6.99 5.75
CA SER A 51 -9.33 -6.25 6.37
C SER A 51 -9.21 -4.74 6.11
N VAL A 52 -10.35 -4.04 6.23
CA VAL A 52 -10.40 -2.57 6.15
C VAL A 52 -9.56 -1.92 7.25
N SER A 53 -9.52 -2.52 8.45
CA SER A 53 -8.71 -2.00 9.56
C SER A 53 -7.21 -2.09 9.26
N ALA A 54 -6.75 -3.22 8.70
CA ALA A 54 -5.35 -3.38 8.29
C ALA A 54 -4.98 -2.39 7.18
N PHE A 55 -5.86 -2.21 6.19
CA PHE A 55 -5.70 -1.21 5.15
C PHE A 55 -5.64 0.22 5.72
N ASN A 56 -6.61 0.62 6.56
CA ASN A 56 -6.65 1.95 7.17
C ASN A 56 -5.38 2.25 7.95
N THR A 57 -4.89 1.29 8.75
CA THR A 57 -3.66 1.44 9.53
C THR A 57 -2.45 1.64 8.62
N ALA A 58 -2.30 0.82 7.58
CA ALA A 58 -1.19 0.94 6.64
C ALA A 58 -1.25 2.26 5.85
N PHE A 59 -2.44 2.66 5.42
CA PHE A 59 -2.65 3.91 4.69
C PHE A 59 -2.34 5.13 5.55
N CYS A 60 -2.84 5.19 6.79
CA CYS A 60 -2.50 6.26 7.73
C CYS A 60 -0.99 6.37 7.95
N ARG A 61 -0.30 5.24 8.16
CA ARG A 61 1.16 5.22 8.36
C ARG A 61 1.93 5.72 7.13
N HIS A 62 1.45 5.43 5.92
CA HIS A 62 2.14 5.78 4.68
C HIS A 62 1.81 7.18 4.17
N VAL A 63 0.56 7.63 4.34
CA VAL A 63 0.04 8.88 3.75
C VAL A 63 -0.07 10.01 4.79
N GLY A 64 -0.06 9.68 6.08
CA GLY A 64 -0.16 10.65 7.17
C GLY A 64 -1.60 11.02 7.55
N MET A 65 -2.61 10.48 6.86
CA MET A 65 -4.03 10.72 7.16
C MET A 65 -4.89 9.50 6.82
N SER A 66 -6.11 9.46 7.38
CA SER A 66 -7.03 8.36 7.11
C SER A 66 -7.53 8.33 5.66
N PRO A 67 -7.86 7.16 5.09
CA PRO A 67 -8.44 7.06 3.75
C PRO A 67 -9.71 7.92 3.58
N GLY A 68 -10.52 8.03 4.64
CA GLY A 68 -11.73 8.85 4.61
C GLY A 68 -11.46 10.35 4.63
N ALA A 69 -10.40 10.79 5.30
CA ALA A 69 -9.95 12.18 5.23
C ALA A 69 -9.38 12.49 3.84
N TYR A 70 -8.52 11.61 3.33
CA TYR A 70 -7.92 11.73 1.99
C TYR A 70 -8.96 11.75 0.86
N GLN A 71 -10.06 11.01 0.99
CA GLN A 71 -11.13 11.03 -0.01
C GLN A 71 -11.95 12.33 -0.02
N ARG A 72 -11.91 13.11 1.07
CA ARG A 72 -12.65 14.37 1.22
C ARG A 72 -11.82 15.61 0.92
N SER A 73 -10.49 15.49 0.85
CA SER A 73 -9.59 16.55 0.39
C SER A 73 -9.56 16.60 -1.12
#